data_AF-A0A7S2IV45-F1
#
_entry.id   AF-A0A7S2IV45-F1
#
_cell.length_a   1.000
_cell.length_b   1.000
_cell.length_c   1.000
_cell.angle_alpha   90.00
_cell.angle_beta   90.00
_cell.angle_gamma   90.00
#
_symmetry.space_group_name_H-M   'P 1'
#
loop_
_entity.id
_entity.type
_entity.pdbx_description
1 polymer ?
#
loop_
_entity_poly.entity_id
_entity_poly.type
_entity_poly.pdbx_seq_one_letter_code
_entity_poly.pdbx_strand_id
1 'polypeptide(L)'
;LQHKAEHSRVRVRPRLSTRRVILVRNSNMTAHDTPTFACAYAEWAELLSACEDYAVLKGWRFILSDFMNLSVNEGAEVAAAKERAMPMALEYGDRVRACAAASSGGARSRLLDEFEMCQRLVSSEAVYNSMRATIEAVGLGLSKGACEESGGDALAYQDMTQPIEVVARRLRAYHAHLRSSGVLEERTKQVLHASFVVEFGLEHGMPELRDATAEATLTEFMTRLGEWE
;
A
#
# COMPACT_ATOMS: atom_id res chain seq x y z
N LEU A 1 -4.71 -53.38 19.44
CA LEU A 1 -4.96 -51.99 19.88
C LEU A 1 -3.80 -51.12 19.38
N GLN A 2 -3.89 -50.66 18.14
CA GLN A 2 -2.89 -49.76 17.53
C GLN A 2 -3.45 -48.33 17.57
N HIS A 3 -2.90 -47.50 18.45
CA HIS A 3 -3.17 -46.07 18.50
C HIS A 3 -2.45 -45.37 17.34
N LYS A 4 -3.21 -44.97 16.31
CA LYS A 4 -2.76 -44.04 15.27
C LYS A 4 -2.65 -42.64 15.87
N ALA A 5 -1.42 -42.15 16.00
CA ALA A 5 -1.12 -40.77 16.38
C ALA A 5 -1.26 -39.86 15.16
N GLU A 6 -2.40 -39.18 15.06
CA GLU A 6 -2.73 -38.21 14.02
C GLU A 6 -1.93 -36.92 14.25
N HIS A 7 -0.77 -36.82 13.59
CA HIS A 7 0.06 -35.63 13.61
C HIS A 7 -0.58 -34.53 12.76
N SER A 8 -1.29 -33.61 13.42
CA SER A 8 -1.72 -32.34 12.84
C SER A 8 -0.51 -31.54 12.40
N ARG A 9 -0.20 -31.58 11.09
CA ARG A 9 0.82 -30.71 10.47
C ARG A 9 0.26 -29.30 10.36
N VAL A 10 0.64 -28.44 11.29
CA VAL A 10 0.47 -26.99 11.17
C VAL A 10 1.25 -26.53 9.93
N ARG A 11 0.53 -26.26 8.83
CA ARG A 11 1.13 -25.66 7.63
C ARG A 11 1.47 -24.21 7.95
N VAL A 12 2.71 -23.96 8.36
CA VAL A 12 3.29 -22.62 8.36
C VAL A 12 3.37 -22.19 6.90
N ARG A 13 2.39 -21.40 6.44
CA ARG A 13 2.45 -20.80 5.10
C ARG A 13 3.63 -19.82 5.10
N PRO A 14 4.59 -19.94 4.17
CA PRO A 14 5.63 -18.92 4.05
C PRO A 14 4.95 -17.59 3.76
N ARG A 15 5.07 -16.62 4.69
CA ARG A 15 4.61 -15.25 4.47
C ARG A 15 5.34 -14.75 3.22
N LEU A 16 4.59 -14.43 2.16
CA LEU A 16 5.15 -13.75 1.00
C LEU A 16 5.88 -12.53 1.55
N SER A 17 7.18 -12.47 1.29
CA SER A 17 8.02 -11.34 1.70
C SER A 17 7.48 -10.12 0.97
N THR A 18 6.56 -9.40 1.61
CA THR A 18 6.06 -8.10 1.15
C THR A 18 7.30 -7.24 1.00
N ARG A 19 7.78 -7.10 -0.26
CA ARG A 19 8.91 -6.24 -0.58
C ARG A 19 8.64 -4.91 0.10
N ARG A 20 9.51 -4.52 1.03
CA ARG A 20 9.41 -3.28 1.79
C ARG A 20 9.24 -2.14 0.78
N VAL A 21 8.04 -1.57 0.69
CA VAL A 21 7.88 -0.28 0.05
C VAL A 21 8.51 0.72 1.01
N ILE A 22 9.79 1.04 0.79
CA ILE A 22 10.49 2.06 1.55
C ILE A 22 9.96 3.41 1.03
N LEU A 23 8.83 3.86 1.57
CA LEU A 23 8.40 5.24 1.39
C LEU A 23 9.34 6.12 2.22
N VAL A 24 10.19 6.86 1.53
CA VAL A 24 11.12 7.82 2.15
C VAL A 24 10.29 8.90 2.84
N ARG A 25 10.43 8.99 4.17
CA ARG A 25 9.70 9.94 5.02
C ARG A 25 10.17 11.37 4.74
N ASN A 26 9.26 12.27 4.35
CA ASN A 26 9.48 13.71 4.44
C ASN A 26 9.13 14.16 5.86
N SER A 27 10.13 14.50 6.67
CA SER A 27 9.96 14.82 8.11
C SER A 27 9.45 16.23 8.44
N ASN A 28 8.85 16.95 7.47
CA ASN A 28 8.49 18.37 7.64
C ASN A 28 6.99 18.65 7.84
N MET A 29 6.16 17.66 8.16
CA MET A 29 4.75 17.92 8.54
C MET A 29 4.65 18.26 10.03
N THR A 30 4.56 19.56 10.33
CA THR A 30 4.26 20.08 11.68
C THR A 30 2.76 19.97 11.98
N ALA A 31 2.42 19.43 13.16
CA ALA A 31 1.06 19.10 13.60
C ALA A 31 0.25 20.32 14.09
N HIS A 32 -0.12 21.24 13.19
CA HIS A 32 -1.04 22.34 13.52
C HIS A 32 -2.25 22.36 12.58
N ASP A 33 -3.44 22.18 13.17
CA ASP A 33 -4.78 22.35 12.58
C ASP A 33 -4.93 21.84 11.15
N THR A 34 -4.72 20.54 10.98
CA THR A 34 -4.99 19.86 9.72
C THR A 34 -6.51 19.80 9.52
N PRO A 35 -7.09 20.37 8.44
CA PRO A 35 -8.49 20.16 8.12
C PRO A 35 -8.77 18.65 8.08
N THR A 36 -9.90 18.25 8.67
CA THR A 36 -10.34 16.85 8.72
C THR A 36 -10.64 16.40 7.30
N PHE A 37 -9.60 15.94 6.59
CA PHE A 37 -9.74 15.40 5.25
C PHE A 37 -10.69 14.21 5.31
N ALA A 38 -11.73 14.23 4.48
CA ALA A 38 -12.64 13.11 4.33
C ALA A 38 -11.81 11.88 3.92
N CYS A 39 -11.67 10.92 4.82
CA CYS A 39 -11.00 9.66 4.53
C CYS A 39 -11.71 9.01 3.34
N ALA A 40 -10.97 8.60 2.31
CA ALA A 40 -11.53 7.92 1.15
C ALA A 40 -12.19 6.57 1.49
N TYR A 41 -11.92 6.05 2.69
CA TYR A 41 -12.38 4.77 3.20
C TYR A 41 -13.29 5.01 4.40
N ALA A 42 -14.59 5.15 4.14
CA ALA A 42 -15.55 5.55 5.16
C ALA A 42 -15.65 4.50 6.28
N GLU A 43 -15.58 3.21 5.93
CA GLU A 43 -15.65 2.16 6.92
C GLU A 43 -14.41 2.20 7.83
N TRP A 44 -13.23 2.44 7.25
CA TRP A 44 -11.94 2.44 7.96
C TRP A 44 -11.58 3.76 8.65
N ALA A 45 -12.39 4.80 8.50
CA ALA A 45 -12.08 6.15 8.96
C ALA A 45 -11.83 6.22 10.48
N GLU A 46 -12.66 5.55 11.28
CA GLU A 46 -12.56 5.54 12.75
C GLU A 46 -11.27 4.87 13.22
N LEU A 47 -10.92 3.71 12.63
CA LEU A 47 -9.67 3.02 12.93
C LEU A 47 -8.45 3.89 12.56
N LEU A 48 -8.46 4.46 11.36
CA LEU A 48 -7.37 5.31 10.88
C LEU A 48 -7.18 6.54 11.79
N SER A 49 -8.28 7.18 12.21
CA SER A 49 -8.21 8.31 13.14
C SER A 49 -7.68 7.91 14.51
N ALA A 50 -8.11 6.78 15.07
CA ALA A 50 -7.64 6.32 16.37
C ALA A 50 -6.17 5.85 16.35
N CYS A 51 -5.70 5.35 15.21
CA CYS A 51 -4.35 4.82 15.05
C CYS A 51 -3.36 5.81 14.40
N GLU A 52 -3.75 7.03 14.04
CA GLU A 52 -2.91 7.95 13.26
C GLU A 52 -1.57 8.25 13.93
N ASP A 53 -1.57 8.63 15.21
CA ASP A 53 -0.33 8.90 15.96
C ASP A 53 0.63 7.70 15.96
N TYR A 54 0.08 6.51 16.22
CA TYR A 54 0.84 5.27 16.23
C TYR A 54 1.41 4.96 14.83
N ALA A 55 0.58 5.09 13.79
CA ALA A 55 0.95 4.86 12.41
C ALA A 55 2.08 5.81 12.00
N VAL A 56 1.96 7.12 12.28
CA VAL A 56 2.99 8.11 11.96
C VAL A 56 4.33 7.78 12.63
N LEU A 57 4.31 7.37 13.91
CA LEU A 57 5.52 6.99 14.64
C LEU A 57 6.18 5.73 14.07
N LYS A 58 5.40 4.77 13.57
CA LYS A 58 5.87 3.51 12.98
C LYS A 58 6.06 3.54 11.47
N GLY A 59 5.86 4.69 10.82
CA GLY A 59 5.96 4.81 9.36
C GLY A 59 4.83 4.10 8.60
N TRP A 60 3.61 4.22 9.11
CA TRP A 60 2.36 3.65 8.59
C TRP A 60 2.33 2.11 8.52
N ARG A 61 3.12 1.48 9.40
CA ARG A 61 3.18 0.03 9.58
C ARG A 61 2.26 -0.42 10.71
N PHE A 62 1.43 -1.41 10.46
CA PHE A 62 0.67 -2.08 11.50
C PHE A 62 1.38 -3.37 11.92
N ILE A 63 1.53 -3.57 13.23
CA ILE A 63 2.19 -4.74 13.80
C ILE A 63 1.30 -5.23 14.93
N LEU A 64 0.70 -6.41 14.80
CA LEU A 64 -0.22 -6.91 15.82
C LEU A 64 0.48 -7.17 17.17
N SER A 65 1.71 -7.67 17.15
CA SER A 65 2.48 -7.94 18.37
C SER A 65 2.75 -6.70 19.22
N ASP A 66 2.71 -5.52 18.60
CA ASP A 66 2.92 -4.24 19.26
C ASP A 66 1.76 -3.87 20.18
N PHE A 67 0.55 -4.38 19.91
CA PHE A 67 -0.65 -4.20 20.72
C PHE A 67 -0.85 -5.32 21.75
N MET A 68 -0.27 -6.50 21.50
CA MET A 68 -0.37 -7.64 22.41
C MET A 68 0.71 -7.64 23.51
N ASN A 69 1.84 -6.95 23.29
CA ASN A 69 2.96 -6.91 24.23
C ASN A 69 3.21 -5.50 24.77
N LEU A 70 2.58 -5.16 25.89
CA LEU A 70 2.78 -3.87 26.59
C LEU A 70 4.16 -3.73 27.26
N SER A 71 4.96 -4.80 27.30
CA SER A 71 6.23 -4.84 28.04
C SER A 71 7.46 -4.44 27.22
N VAL A 72 7.31 -4.08 25.94
CA VAL A 72 8.44 -3.74 25.09
C VAL A 72 8.95 -2.33 25.43
N ASN A 73 10.27 -2.19 25.65
CA ASN A 73 10.96 -0.91 25.85
C ASN A 73 10.91 -0.06 24.57
N GLU A 74 9.77 0.55 24.30
CA GLU A 74 9.59 1.54 23.26
C GLU A 74 9.69 2.96 23.84
N GLY A 75 9.91 3.95 22.97
CA GLY A 75 9.88 5.34 23.38
C GLY A 75 8.52 5.71 24.01
N ALA A 76 8.53 6.59 25.01
CA ALA A 76 7.32 6.99 25.75
C ALA A 76 6.19 7.50 24.84
N GLU A 77 6.53 8.18 23.74
CA GLU A 77 5.57 8.65 22.74
C GLU A 77 4.83 7.50 22.04
N VAL A 78 5.56 6.45 21.65
CA VAL A 78 4.99 5.26 20.99
C VAL A 78 4.09 4.52 21.97
N ALA A 79 4.52 4.35 23.22
CA ALA A 79 3.72 3.70 24.25
C ALA A 79 2.39 4.44 24.48
N ALA A 80 2.43 5.78 24.60
CA ALA A 80 1.23 6.59 24.78
C ALA A 80 0.29 6.54 23.55
N ALA A 81 0.85 6.58 22.34
CA ALA A 81 0.04 6.46 21.11
C ALA A 81 -0.63 5.09 20.99
N LYS A 82 0.08 4.01 21.35
CA LYS A 82 -0.47 2.65 21.40
C LYS A 82 -1.60 2.53 22.39
N GLU A 83 -1.41 3.04 23.61
CA GLU A 83 -2.43 3.00 24.67
C GLU A 83 -3.73 3.67 24.21
N ARG A 84 -3.64 4.83 23.54
CA ARG A 84 -4.80 5.51 22.95
C ARG A 84 -5.47 4.71 21.82
N ALA A 85 -4.68 4.10 20.94
CA ALA A 85 -5.17 3.38 19.78
C ALA A 85 -5.76 1.99 20.13
N MET A 86 -5.34 1.39 21.25
CA MET A 86 -5.60 -0.01 21.58
C MET A 86 -7.08 -0.40 21.64
N PRO A 87 -7.98 0.34 22.32
CA PRO A 87 -9.38 -0.05 22.40
C PRO A 87 -10.02 -0.16 21.01
N MET A 88 -9.80 0.84 20.16
CA MET A 88 -10.30 0.85 18.79
C MET A 88 -9.68 -0.26 17.96
N ALA A 89 -8.36 -0.47 18.03
CA ALA A 89 -7.69 -1.52 17.27
C ALA A 89 -8.21 -2.92 17.61
N LEU A 90 -8.50 -3.20 18.89
CA LEU A 90 -9.05 -4.50 19.30
C LEU A 90 -10.48 -4.71 18.82
N GLU A 91 -11.36 -3.72 19.05
CA GLU A 91 -12.75 -3.75 18.61
C GLU A 91 -12.85 -3.92 17.08
N TYR A 92 -12.08 -3.11 16.35
CA TYR A 92 -12.05 -3.15 14.91
C TYR A 92 -11.46 -4.46 14.38
N GLY A 93 -10.51 -5.03 15.12
CA GLY A 93 -9.96 -6.36 14.83
C GLY A 93 -11.02 -7.47 14.89
N ASP A 94 -11.93 -7.42 15.86
CA ASP A 94 -13.07 -8.34 15.94
C ASP A 94 -14.05 -8.13 14.78
N ARG A 95 -14.35 -6.88 14.46
CA ARG A 95 -15.19 -6.51 13.30
C ARG A 95 -14.62 -7.08 11.99
N VAL A 96 -13.32 -6.94 11.78
CA VAL A 96 -12.62 -7.46 10.60
C VAL A 96 -12.68 -8.98 10.55
N ARG A 97 -12.43 -9.68 11.66
CA ARG A 97 -12.56 -11.15 11.75
C ARG A 97 -13.97 -11.63 11.42
N ALA A 98 -14.99 -10.99 11.99
CA ALA A 98 -16.38 -11.33 11.73
C ALA A 98 -16.73 -11.14 10.25
N CYS A 99 -16.26 -10.05 9.65
CA CYS A 99 -16.41 -9.80 8.21
C CYS A 99 -15.73 -10.89 7.37
N ALA A 100 -14.47 -11.22 7.65
CA ALA A 100 -13.73 -12.24 6.91
C ALA A 100 -14.40 -13.62 6.99
N ALA A 101 -14.94 -13.98 8.15
CA ALA A 101 -15.71 -15.21 8.33
C ALA A 101 -16.99 -15.22 7.48
N ALA A 102 -17.73 -14.10 7.44
CA ALA A 102 -18.93 -13.96 6.62
C ALA A 102 -18.64 -14.04 5.11
N SER A 103 -17.51 -13.47 4.66
CA SER A 103 -17.09 -13.50 3.26
C SER A 103 -16.81 -14.91 2.75
N SER A 104 -16.40 -15.83 3.62
CA SER A 104 -16.23 -17.25 3.26
C SER A 104 -17.55 -17.93 2.89
N GLY A 105 -18.69 -17.38 3.36
CA GLY A 105 -20.04 -17.78 2.96
C GLY A 105 -20.58 -17.06 1.73
N GLY A 106 -19.77 -16.25 1.04
CA GLY A 106 -20.16 -15.48 -0.15
C GLY A 106 -20.81 -14.12 0.13
N ALA A 107 -20.96 -13.72 1.40
CA ALA A 107 -21.47 -12.39 1.74
C ALA A 107 -20.42 -11.31 1.46
N ARG A 108 -20.75 -10.30 0.65
CA ARG A 108 -19.90 -9.10 0.50
C ARG A 108 -20.29 -8.05 1.52
N SER A 109 -19.29 -7.35 2.05
CA SER A 109 -19.48 -6.19 2.91
C SER A 109 -18.72 -5.00 2.33
N ARG A 110 -19.19 -3.79 2.64
CA ARG A 110 -18.48 -2.57 2.24
C ARG A 110 -17.07 -2.49 2.83
N LEU A 111 -16.87 -3.03 4.03
CA LEU A 111 -15.55 -3.11 4.68
C LEU A 111 -14.56 -3.92 3.83
N LEU A 112 -15.01 -5.06 3.29
CA LEU A 112 -14.23 -5.88 2.37
C LEU A 112 -13.98 -5.17 1.04
N ASP A 113 -15.00 -4.50 0.48
CA ASP A 113 -14.86 -3.78 -0.78
C ASP A 113 -13.82 -2.65 -0.66
N GLU A 114 -13.86 -1.87 0.41
CA GLU A 114 -12.86 -0.83 0.69
C GLU A 114 -11.47 -1.43 0.95
N PHE A 115 -11.38 -2.58 1.63
CA PHE A 115 -10.11 -3.28 1.82
C PHE A 115 -9.48 -3.74 0.50
N GLU A 116 -10.28 -4.32 -0.40
CA GLU A 116 -9.83 -4.69 -1.75
C GLU A 116 -9.38 -3.46 -2.55
N MET A 117 -10.05 -2.31 -2.40
CA MET A 117 -9.61 -1.05 -3.00
C MET A 117 -8.25 -0.61 -2.47
N CYS A 118 -8.01 -0.69 -1.15
CA CYS A 118 -6.71 -0.41 -0.55
C CYS A 118 -5.61 -1.33 -1.10
N GLN A 119 -5.87 -2.63 -1.23
CA GLN A 119 -4.91 -3.59 -1.80
C GLN A 119 -4.53 -3.23 -3.25
N ARG A 120 -5.51 -2.88 -4.10
CA ARG A 120 -5.26 -2.43 -5.48
C ARG A 120 -4.47 -1.12 -5.53
N LEU A 121 -4.79 -0.15 -4.67
CA LEU A 121 -4.05 1.12 -4.61
C LEU A 121 -2.58 0.88 -4.23
N VAL A 122 -2.32 0.11 -3.18
CA VAL A 122 -0.94 -0.22 -2.75
C VAL A 122 -0.19 -0.98 -3.84
N SER A 123 -0.85 -1.92 -4.52
CA SER A 123 -0.22 -2.72 -5.59
C SER A 123 0.14 -1.86 -6.81
N SER A 124 -0.79 -1.04 -7.28
CA SER A 124 -0.54 -0.12 -8.41
C SER A 124 0.54 0.92 -8.09
N GLU A 125 0.57 1.44 -6.87
CA GLU A 125 1.62 2.36 -6.41
C GLU A 125 2.99 1.68 -6.30
N ALA A 126 3.04 0.41 -5.86
CA ALA A 126 4.27 -0.36 -5.85
C ALA A 126 4.82 -0.59 -7.26
N VAL A 127 3.96 -0.90 -8.24
CA VAL A 127 4.33 -1.03 -9.66
C VAL A 127 4.84 0.30 -10.20
N TYR A 128 4.11 1.39 -9.97
CA TYR A 128 4.52 2.74 -10.36
C TYR A 128 5.91 3.11 -9.85
N ASN A 129 6.16 2.93 -8.54
CA ASN A 129 7.46 3.22 -7.94
C ASN A 129 8.57 2.31 -8.47
N SER A 130 8.27 1.03 -8.73
CA SER A 130 9.23 0.10 -9.34
C SER A 130 9.63 0.54 -10.75
N MET A 131 8.65 0.86 -11.61
CA MET A 131 8.91 1.33 -12.97
C MET A 131 9.77 2.60 -12.96
N ARG A 132 9.42 3.58 -12.10
CA ARG A 132 10.15 4.85 -12.00
C ARG A 132 11.60 4.62 -11.59
N ALA A 133 11.82 3.83 -10.53
CA ALA A 133 13.16 3.52 -10.03
C ALA A 133 14.00 2.80 -11.11
N THR A 134 13.41 1.86 -11.84
CA THR A 134 14.10 1.15 -12.93
C THR A 134 14.49 2.09 -14.07
N ILE A 135 13.58 2.96 -14.51
CA ILE A 135 13.86 3.96 -15.56
C ILE A 135 14.97 4.93 -15.13
N GLU A 136 14.98 5.35 -13.87
CA GLU A 136 16.04 6.19 -13.31
C GLU A 136 17.38 5.44 -13.28
N ALA A 137 17.39 4.18 -12.86
CA ALA A 137 18.59 3.35 -12.76
C ALA A 137 19.23 3.06 -14.12
N VAL A 138 18.43 2.80 -15.15
CA VAL A 138 18.91 2.54 -16.53
C VAL A 138 19.25 3.85 -17.28
N GLY A 139 18.80 5.00 -16.77
CA GLY A 139 19.04 6.30 -17.41
C GLY A 139 18.13 6.60 -18.61
N LEU A 140 17.05 5.82 -18.80
CA LEU A 140 16.11 5.98 -19.91
C LEU A 140 15.36 7.31 -19.86
N GLY A 141 15.51 8.16 -20.90
CA GLY A 141 14.77 9.43 -21.03
C GLY A 141 15.56 10.69 -20.66
N LEU A 142 16.88 10.60 -20.46
CA LEU A 142 17.76 11.77 -20.28
C LEU A 142 18.15 12.46 -21.60
N SER A 143 17.62 12.00 -22.74
CA SER A 143 17.96 12.54 -24.06
C SER A 143 17.59 14.03 -24.16
N LYS A 144 18.62 14.86 -24.31
CA LYS A 144 18.63 16.33 -24.18
C LYS A 144 17.85 17.11 -25.26
N GLY A 145 16.95 16.47 -25.99
CA GLY A 145 16.27 17.09 -27.14
C GLY A 145 14.93 16.47 -27.52
N ALA A 146 14.28 15.71 -26.64
CA ALA A 146 12.96 15.19 -26.94
C ALA A 146 11.95 16.34 -26.98
N CYS A 147 11.50 16.70 -28.19
CA CYS A 147 10.40 17.63 -28.40
C CYS A 147 9.20 17.22 -27.52
N GLU A 148 8.63 18.19 -26.81
CA GLU A 148 7.43 17.96 -25.99
C GLU A 148 6.28 17.54 -26.91
N GLU A 149 5.91 16.27 -26.87
CA GLU A 149 4.70 15.77 -27.51
C GLU A 149 3.50 16.42 -26.80
N SER A 150 2.92 17.47 -27.41
CA SER A 150 1.74 18.17 -26.90
C SER A 150 0.43 17.36 -27.09
N GLY A 151 0.52 16.03 -27.17
CA GLY A 151 -0.62 15.14 -27.36
C GLY A 151 -1.33 14.79 -26.05
N GLY A 152 -2.64 14.51 -26.12
CA GLY A 152 -3.44 14.10 -24.95
C GLY A 152 -2.93 12.84 -24.23
N ASP A 153 -2.12 12.03 -24.91
CA ASP A 153 -1.56 10.77 -24.38
C ASP A 153 -0.22 10.96 -23.65
N ALA A 154 0.24 12.20 -23.44
CA ALA A 154 1.52 12.48 -22.79
C ALA A 154 1.65 11.89 -21.37
N LEU A 155 0.52 11.59 -20.71
CA LEU A 155 0.46 11.03 -19.36
C LEU A 155 0.10 9.54 -19.32
N ALA A 156 -0.20 8.92 -20.47
CA ALA A 156 -0.63 7.52 -20.57
C ALA A 156 0.55 6.54 -20.49
N TYR A 157 1.27 6.54 -19.37
CA TYR A 157 2.48 5.74 -19.17
C TYR A 157 2.20 4.23 -19.05
N GLN A 158 0.94 3.83 -18.81
CA GLN A 158 0.53 2.43 -18.69
C GLN A 158 0.32 1.74 -20.06
N ASP A 159 0.39 2.50 -21.15
CA ASP A 159 0.29 1.96 -22.50
C ASP A 159 1.59 1.24 -22.89
N MET A 160 1.66 -0.06 -22.59
CA MET A 160 2.78 -0.95 -22.91
C MET A 160 2.82 -1.38 -24.39
N THR A 161 1.95 -0.84 -25.25
CA THR A 161 2.02 -1.08 -26.71
C THR A 161 3.10 -0.24 -27.38
N GLN A 162 3.57 0.82 -26.70
CA GLN A 162 4.60 1.73 -27.18
C GLN A 162 6.03 1.24 -26.84
N PRO A 163 7.06 1.72 -27.54
CA PRO A 163 8.46 1.51 -27.17
C PRO A 163 8.77 1.99 -25.75
N ILE A 164 9.73 1.34 -25.08
CA ILE A 164 10.06 1.61 -23.67
C ILE A 164 10.49 3.07 -23.43
N GLU A 165 11.12 3.71 -24.41
CA GLU A 165 11.54 5.11 -24.33
C GLU A 165 10.33 6.06 -24.32
N VAL A 166 9.25 5.72 -25.02
CA VAL A 166 8.00 6.47 -25.01
C VAL A 166 7.33 6.29 -23.65
N VAL A 167 7.23 5.05 -23.15
CA VAL A 167 6.70 4.74 -21.81
C VAL A 167 7.48 5.49 -20.72
N ALA A 168 8.81 5.47 -20.77
CA ALA A 168 9.68 6.14 -19.80
C ALA A 168 9.47 7.66 -19.80
N ARG A 169 9.34 8.26 -20.98
CA ARG A 169 9.05 9.70 -21.14
C ARG A 169 7.69 10.05 -20.55
N ARG A 170 6.64 9.29 -20.87
CA ARG A 170 5.28 9.48 -20.32
C ARG A 170 5.26 9.32 -18.81
N LEU A 171 5.97 8.33 -18.26
CA LEU A 171 6.06 8.13 -16.81
C LEU A 171 6.70 9.33 -16.10
N ARG A 172 7.77 9.90 -16.68
CA ARG A 172 8.43 11.11 -16.16
C ARG A 172 7.51 12.33 -16.25
N ALA A 173 6.82 12.52 -17.38
CA ALA A 173 5.85 13.59 -17.55
C ALA A 173 4.72 13.48 -16.52
N TYR A 174 4.20 12.27 -16.31
CA TYR A 174 3.21 11.98 -15.28
C TYR A 174 3.72 12.29 -13.86
N HIS A 175 4.93 11.87 -13.51
CA HIS A 175 5.51 12.19 -12.20
C HIS A 175 5.71 13.71 -12.02
N ALA A 176 6.19 14.41 -13.05
CA ALA A 176 6.34 15.86 -13.02
C ALA A 176 4.99 16.56 -12.84
N HIS A 177 3.94 16.08 -13.52
CA HIS A 177 2.58 16.58 -13.37
C HIS A 177 2.02 16.38 -11.94
N LEU A 178 2.26 15.22 -11.32
CA LEU A 178 1.87 14.99 -9.92
C LEU A 178 2.56 15.97 -8.97
N ARG A 179 3.84 16.27 -9.21
CA ARG A 179 4.60 17.23 -8.40
C ARG A 179 4.13 18.67 -8.58
N SER A 180 3.79 19.09 -9.80
CA SER A 180 3.37 20.47 -10.07
C SER A 180 1.92 20.77 -9.68
N SER A 181 1.05 19.76 -9.69
CA SER A 181 -0.37 19.89 -9.33
C SER A 181 -0.63 19.91 -7.82
N GLY A 182 0.35 19.56 -6.98
CA GLY A 182 0.16 19.39 -5.53
C GLY A 182 -0.56 18.09 -5.13
N VAL A 183 -1.10 17.34 -6.10
CA VAL A 183 -1.83 16.07 -5.87
C VAL A 183 -0.91 14.97 -5.30
N LEU A 184 0.41 15.09 -5.46
CA LEU A 184 1.36 14.10 -4.94
C LEU A 184 1.27 13.92 -3.42
N GLU A 185 1.04 14.98 -2.65
CA GLU A 185 0.96 14.90 -1.19
C GLU A 185 -0.31 14.15 -0.76
N GLU A 186 -1.45 14.50 -1.36
CA GLU A 186 -2.73 13.82 -1.11
C GLU A 186 -2.66 12.35 -1.49
N ARG A 187 -2.09 12.04 -2.67
CA ARG A 187 -1.87 10.66 -3.12
C ARG A 187 -0.97 9.90 -2.16
N THR A 188 0.12 10.50 -1.71
CA THR A 188 1.05 9.87 -0.77
C THR A 188 0.33 9.54 0.53
N LYS A 189 -0.46 10.47 1.07
CA LYS A 189 -1.28 10.25 2.26
C LYS A 189 -2.28 9.10 2.07
N GLN A 190 -3.00 9.07 0.94
CA GLN A 190 -3.94 8.01 0.62
C GLN A 190 -3.27 6.63 0.56
N VAL A 191 -2.11 6.53 -0.08
CA VAL A 191 -1.32 5.29 -0.15
C VAL A 191 -0.89 4.84 1.24
N LEU A 192 -0.46 5.76 2.11
CA LEU A 192 -0.05 5.44 3.48
C LEU A 192 -1.23 4.91 4.31
N HIS A 193 -2.41 5.54 4.21
CA HIS A 193 -3.63 5.04 4.85
C HIS A 193 -4.01 3.66 4.32
N ALA A 194 -4.00 3.47 3.00
CA ALA A 194 -4.28 2.19 2.37
C ALA A 194 -3.30 1.10 2.82
N SER A 195 -2.00 1.42 2.90
CA SER A 195 -0.97 0.50 3.39
C SER A 195 -1.26 0.05 4.83
N PHE A 196 -1.62 0.99 5.72
CA PHE A 196 -1.98 0.66 7.09
C PHE A 196 -3.22 -0.25 7.15
N VAL A 197 -4.26 0.07 6.39
CA VAL A 197 -5.48 -0.76 6.28
C VAL A 197 -5.16 -2.16 5.78
N VAL A 198 -4.31 -2.29 4.76
CA VAL A 198 -3.89 -3.59 4.21
C VAL A 198 -3.19 -4.42 5.28
N GLU A 199 -2.18 -3.87 5.95
CA GLU A 199 -1.45 -4.59 7.01
C GLU A 199 -2.37 -4.98 8.18
N PHE A 200 -3.24 -4.07 8.61
CA PHE A 200 -4.22 -4.34 9.66
C PHE A 200 -5.17 -5.47 9.26
N GLY A 201 -5.80 -5.38 8.09
CA GLY A 201 -6.77 -6.38 7.64
C GLY A 201 -6.15 -7.76 7.46
N LEU A 202 -4.93 -7.84 6.91
CA LEU A 202 -4.21 -9.11 6.74
C LEU A 202 -3.87 -9.78 8.08
N GLU A 203 -3.38 -9.01 9.07
CA GLU A 203 -3.10 -9.56 10.42
C GLU A 203 -4.39 -10.02 11.14
N HIS A 204 -5.56 -9.56 10.69
CA HIS A 204 -6.88 -9.95 11.23
C HIS A 204 -7.65 -10.94 10.34
N GLY A 205 -7.00 -11.51 9.33
CA GLY A 205 -7.54 -12.63 8.55
C GLY A 205 -8.37 -12.23 7.32
N MET A 206 -8.33 -10.97 6.89
CA MET A 206 -8.89 -10.61 5.57
C MET A 206 -8.14 -11.33 4.44
N PRO A 207 -8.84 -11.65 3.34
CA PRO A 207 -8.23 -12.35 2.23
C PRO A 207 -7.26 -11.45 1.46
N GLU A 208 -6.05 -11.95 1.21
CA GLU A 208 -5.09 -11.31 0.32
C GLU A 208 -5.60 -11.34 -1.13
N LEU A 209 -5.65 -10.17 -1.77
CA LEU A 209 -6.03 -10.00 -3.16
C LEU A 209 -4.77 -9.89 -4.01
N ARG A 210 -4.65 -10.77 -5.02
CA ARG A 210 -3.64 -10.63 -6.07
C ARG A 210 -4.18 -9.75 -7.18
N ASP A 211 -3.59 -8.57 -7.36
CA ASP A 211 -3.96 -7.67 -8.44
C ASP A 211 -3.27 -8.08 -9.75
N ALA A 212 -3.98 -8.92 -10.52
CA ALA A 212 -3.50 -9.41 -11.82
C ALA A 212 -3.17 -8.27 -12.80
N THR A 213 -3.83 -7.11 -12.67
CA THR A 213 -3.59 -5.96 -13.56
C THR A 213 -2.24 -5.32 -13.25
N ALA A 214 -1.95 -5.11 -11.97
CA ALA A 214 -0.66 -4.59 -11.52
C ALA A 214 0.49 -5.56 -11.86
N GLU A 215 0.29 -6.87 -11.63
CA GLU A 215 1.26 -7.91 -11.99
C GLU A 215 1.53 -7.96 -13.51
N ALA A 216 0.49 -7.90 -14.33
CA ALA A 216 0.62 -7.87 -15.79
C ALA A 216 1.37 -6.62 -16.27
N THR A 217 1.02 -5.45 -15.74
CA THR A 217 1.67 -4.17 -16.10
C THR A 217 3.17 -4.21 -15.81
N LEU A 218 3.58 -4.70 -14.64
CA LEU A 218 4.99 -4.82 -14.30
C LEU A 218 5.71 -5.84 -15.17
N THR A 219 5.06 -6.97 -15.47
CA THR A 219 5.62 -8.02 -16.33
C THR A 219 5.87 -7.49 -17.74
N GLU A 220 4.86 -6.86 -18.34
CA GLU A 220 4.96 -6.24 -19.67
C GLU A 220 6.06 -5.17 -19.70
N PHE A 221 6.12 -4.30 -18.69
CA PHE A 221 7.18 -3.30 -18.57
C PHE A 221 8.58 -3.93 -18.56
N MET A 222 8.79 -5.00 -17.79
CA MET A 222 10.08 -5.68 -17.74
C MET A 222 10.40 -6.41 -19.05
N THR A 223 9.40 -6.95 -19.75
CA THR A 223 9.57 -7.51 -21.10
C THR A 223 10.02 -6.43 -22.09
N ARG A 224 9.36 -5.26 -22.09
CA ARG A 224 9.75 -4.13 -22.95
C ARG A 224 11.16 -3.62 -22.67
N LEU A 225 11.56 -3.62 -21.41
CA LEU A 225 12.91 -3.25 -21.02
C LEU A 225 13.95 -4.25 -21.55
N GLY A 226 13.63 -5.55 -21.52
CA GLY A 226 14.51 -6.59 -22.07
C GLY A 226 14.57 -6.61 -23.61
N GLU A 227 13.55 -6.11 -24.30
CA GLU A 227 13.56 -5.93 -25.77
C GLU A 227 14.48 -4.77 -26.21
N TRP A 228 14.79 -3.85 -25.31
CA TRP A 228 15.57 -2.65 -25.58
C TRP A 228 17.09 -2.86 -25.43
N GLU A 229 17.51 -3.82 -24.62
CA GLU A 229 18.93 -4.21 -24.43
C GLU A 229 19.53 -4.89 -25.67
#